data_AF-U2EVI7-F1
#
_entry.id   AF-U2EVI7-F1
#
_cell.length_a   1.000
_cell.length_b   1.000
_cell.length_c   1.000
_cell.angle_alpha   90.00
_cell.angle_beta   90.00
_cell.angle_gamma   90.00
#
_symmetry.space_group_name_H-M   'P 1'
#
loop_
_entity.id
_entity.type
_entity.pdbx_description
1 polymer ?
#
loop_
_entity_poly.entity_id
_entity_poly.type
_entity_poly.pdbx_seq_one_letter_code
_entity_poly.pdbx_strand_id
1 'polypeptide(L)'
;MKKRAFTLIEIIFVIVILGVLSAIAIPKLFFTRSDAIVANAKTQIAAIKSGISLKYNDSVLKGTPAYPDALDDGNKLFNKVISVNIADSGTKNGWHKTGATTYTFKLDGQTANFTYDKTTGEFDCQGNDGLCSALE
;
A
#
# COMPACT_ATOMS: atom_id res chain seq x y z
N MET A 1 -38.05 -43.60 4.10
CA MET A 1 -36.65 -43.19 3.78
C MET A 1 -35.86 -43.08 5.09
N LYS A 2 -34.80 -43.88 5.27
CA LYS A 2 -33.89 -43.71 6.42
C LYS A 2 -33.01 -42.49 6.16
N LYS A 3 -33.27 -41.37 6.85
CA LYS A 3 -32.34 -40.24 6.86
C LYS A 3 -31.06 -40.69 7.56
N ARG A 4 -29.94 -40.68 6.84
CA ARG A 4 -28.62 -40.87 7.46
C ARG A 4 -28.30 -39.60 8.24
N ALA A 5 -28.32 -39.69 9.57
CA ALA A 5 -27.79 -38.64 10.42
C ALA A 5 -26.26 -38.80 10.50
N PHE A 6 -25.54 -37.68 10.55
CA PHE A 6 -24.10 -37.68 10.83
C PHE A 6 -23.83 -38.26 12.21
N THR A 7 -22.76 -39.04 12.35
CA THR A 7 -22.36 -39.58 13.64
C THR A 7 -21.68 -38.51 14.49
N LEU A 8 -21.83 -38.62 15.82
CA LEU A 8 -21.13 -37.74 16.76
C LEU A 8 -19.61 -37.78 16.56
N ILE A 9 -19.07 -38.96 16.23
CA ILE A 9 -17.64 -39.14 16.00
C ILE A 9 -17.15 -38.43 14.73
N GLU A 10 -17.96 -38.37 13.67
CA GLU A 10 -17.62 -37.59 12.47
C GLU A 10 -17.54 -36.10 12.76
N ILE A 11 -18.48 -35.57 13.55
CA ILE A 11 -18.45 -34.15 13.90
C ILE A 11 -17.24 -33.83 14.78
N ILE A 12 -16.90 -34.69 15.75
CA ILE A 12 -15.72 -34.52 16.61
C ILE A 12 -14.43 -34.58 15.79
N PHE A 13 -14.31 -35.53 14.87
CA PHE A 13 -13.11 -35.66 14.03
C PHE A 13 -12.92 -34.43 13.12
N VAL A 14 -14.01 -33.89 12.56
CA VAL A 14 -13.98 -32.67 11.74
C VAL A 14 -13.50 -31.46 12.54
N ILE A 15 -14.03 -31.21 13.73
CA ILE A 15 -13.61 -30.06 14.54
C ILE A 15 -12.17 -30.20 15.04
N VAL A 16 -11.69 -31.43 15.30
CA VAL A 16 -10.30 -31.68 15.70
C VAL A 16 -9.35 -31.38 14.53
N ILE A 17 -9.65 -31.87 13.32
CA ILE A 17 -8.85 -31.55 12.14
C ILE A 17 -8.85 -30.04 11.87
N LEU A 18 -10.03 -29.40 11.90
CA LEU A 18 -10.13 -27.96 11.71
C LEU A 18 -9.36 -27.19 12.81
N GLY A 19 -9.34 -27.69 14.04
CA GLY A 19 -8.55 -27.13 15.14
C GLY A 19 -7.04 -27.16 14.86
N VAL A 20 -6.51 -28.31 14.43
CA VAL A 20 -5.08 -28.47 14.11
C VAL A 20 -4.69 -27.63 12.90
N LEU A 21 -5.49 -27.65 11.83
CA LEU A 21 -5.23 -26.86 10.63
C LEU A 21 -5.25 -25.36 10.93
N SER A 22 -6.19 -24.91 11.75
CA SER A 22 -6.31 -23.50 12.15
C SER A 22 -5.11 -23.04 12.98
N ALA A 23 -4.63 -23.87 13.91
CA ALA A 23 -3.48 -23.53 14.75
C ALA A 23 -2.20 -23.24 13.94
N ILE A 24 -1.98 -23.97 12.84
CA ILE A 24 -0.79 -23.81 11.99
C ILE A 24 -0.99 -22.71 10.93
N ALA A 25 -2.21 -22.55 10.39
CA ALA A 25 -2.48 -21.61 9.31
C ALA A 25 -2.56 -20.15 9.78
N ILE A 26 -3.12 -19.90 10.97
CA ILE A 26 -3.39 -18.54 11.46
C ILE A 26 -2.11 -17.68 11.59
N PRO A 27 -1.01 -18.16 12.22
CA PRO A 27 0.19 -17.33 12.39
C PRO A 27 0.80 -16.88 11.06
N LYS A 28 0.83 -17.79 10.08
CA LYS A 28 1.41 -17.52 8.76
C LYS A 28 0.62 -16.48 7.96
N LEU A 29 -0.70 -16.43 8.13
CA LEU A 29 -1.57 -15.48 7.43
C LEU A 29 -1.44 -14.04 7.93
N PHE A 30 -0.99 -13.81 9.17
CA PHE A 30 -0.79 -12.46 9.69
C PHE A 30 0.46 -11.80 9.12
N PHE A 31 1.60 -12.50 9.16
CA PHE A 31 2.87 -11.96 8.65
C PHE A 31 2.87 -11.78 7.11
N THR A 32 2.25 -12.69 6.36
CA THR A 32 2.21 -12.55 4.89
C THR A 32 1.35 -11.37 4.42
N ARG A 33 0.38 -10.92 5.21
CA ARG A 33 -0.45 -9.76 4.88
C ARG A 33 0.33 -8.45 5.00
N SER A 34 1.05 -8.25 6.11
CA SER A 34 1.89 -7.06 6.28
C SER A 34 2.96 -6.99 5.19
N ASP A 35 3.63 -8.10 4.92
CA ASP A 35 4.69 -8.18 3.90
C ASP A 35 4.14 -7.88 2.50
N ALA A 36 2.96 -8.41 2.17
CA ALA A 36 2.30 -8.12 0.89
C ALA A 36 1.91 -6.63 0.76
N ILE A 37 1.49 -5.99 1.86
CA ILE A 37 1.17 -4.56 1.85
C ILE A 37 2.43 -3.71 1.66
N VAL A 38 3.54 -4.05 2.35
CA VAL A 38 4.83 -3.38 2.15
C VAL A 38 5.33 -3.56 0.71
N ALA A 39 5.28 -4.77 0.16
CA ALA A 39 5.68 -5.04 -1.22
C ALA A 39 4.84 -4.24 -2.23
N ASN A 40 3.52 -4.16 -2.02
CA ASN A 40 2.65 -3.32 -2.84
C ASN A 40 2.95 -1.82 -2.68
N ALA A 41 3.31 -1.37 -1.48
CA ALA A 41 3.70 0.01 -1.27
C ALA A 41 5.00 0.35 -2.01
N LYS A 42 6.00 -0.54 -1.99
CA LYS A 42 7.25 -0.36 -2.77
C LYS A 42 6.97 -0.24 -4.27
N THR A 43 6.11 -1.10 -4.82
CA THR A 43 5.77 -1.03 -6.25
C THR A 43 5.02 0.27 -6.58
N GLN A 44 4.15 0.75 -5.68
CA GLN A 44 3.49 2.05 -5.81
C GLN A 44 4.50 3.20 -5.77
N ILE A 45 5.46 3.21 -4.84
CA ILE A 45 6.51 4.25 -4.76
C ILE A 45 7.34 4.27 -6.03
N ALA A 46 7.76 3.11 -6.53
CA ALA A 46 8.50 3.01 -7.79
C ALA A 46 7.69 3.54 -8.99
N ALA A 47 6.39 3.22 -9.05
CA ALA A 47 5.49 3.73 -10.08
C ALA A 47 5.31 5.27 -9.98
N ILE A 48 5.19 5.81 -8.76
CA ILE A 48 5.09 7.25 -8.52
C ILE A 48 6.36 7.96 -8.99
N LYS A 49 7.55 7.50 -8.56
CA LYS A 49 8.85 8.06 -8.97
C LYS A 49 9.03 7.99 -10.49
N SER A 50 8.68 6.86 -11.11
CA SER A 50 8.72 6.70 -12.58
C SER A 50 7.76 7.65 -13.29
N GLY A 51 6.54 7.80 -12.75
CA GLY A 51 5.51 8.71 -13.27
C GLY A 51 5.92 10.17 -13.21
N ILE A 52 6.60 10.60 -12.14
CA ILE A 52 7.15 11.95 -12.00
C ILE A 52 8.19 12.22 -13.11
N SER A 53 9.15 11.32 -13.29
CA SER A 53 10.16 11.42 -14.35
C SER A 53 9.55 11.44 -15.75
N LEU A 54 8.51 10.64 -15.98
CA LEU A 54 7.78 10.64 -17.25
C LEU A 54 7.07 11.97 -17.51
N LYS A 55 6.45 12.56 -16.48
CA LYS A 55 5.80 13.88 -16.59
C LYS A 55 6.81 15.00 -16.83
N TYR A 56 7.97 14.94 -16.18
CA TYR A 56 9.06 15.86 -16.47
C TYR A 56 9.51 15.77 -17.94
N ASN A 57 9.71 14.54 -18.46
CA ASN A 57 10.09 14.34 -19.85
C ASN A 57 9.03 14.90 -20.83
N ASP A 58 7.74 14.69 -20.56
CA ASP A 58 6.65 15.30 -21.33
C ASP A 58 6.71 16.84 -21.33
N SER A 59 7.00 17.46 -20.19
CA SER A 59 7.19 18.91 -20.07
C SER A 59 8.41 19.43 -20.83
N VAL A 60 9.51 18.66 -20.85
CA VAL A 60 10.72 18.97 -21.64
C VAL A 60 10.39 18.97 -23.13
N LEU A 61 9.63 17.99 -23.62
CA LEU A 61 9.20 17.91 -25.03
C LEU A 61 8.28 19.08 -25.42
N LYS A 62 7.55 19.64 -24.46
CA LYS A 62 6.71 20.84 -24.64
C LYS A 62 7.50 22.15 -24.60
N GLY A 63 8.82 22.11 -24.36
CA GLY A 63 9.68 23.28 -24.31
C GLY A 63 9.64 24.04 -22.98
N THR A 64 9.00 23.49 -21.94
CA THR A 64 8.90 24.09 -20.61
C THR A 64 9.32 23.07 -19.54
N PRO A 65 10.63 22.81 -19.35
CA PRO A 65 11.13 21.83 -18.39
C PRO A 65 10.66 22.17 -16.97
N ALA A 66 9.75 21.36 -16.45
CA ALA A 66 9.19 21.53 -15.12
C ALA A 66 8.61 20.19 -14.64
N TYR A 67 8.85 19.90 -13.37
CA TYR A 67 8.15 18.81 -12.68
C TYR A 67 6.70 19.23 -12.39
N PRO A 68 5.77 18.27 -12.23
CA PRO A 68 4.38 18.59 -11.93
C PRO A 68 4.25 19.33 -10.58
N ASP A 69 3.44 20.40 -10.51
CA ASP A 69 3.25 21.15 -9.25
C ASP A 69 2.57 20.32 -8.14
N ALA A 70 1.84 19.27 -8.50
CA ALA A 70 1.18 18.36 -7.58
C ALA A 70 1.06 16.97 -8.21
N LEU A 71 1.05 15.94 -7.38
CA LEU A 71 0.94 14.54 -7.84
C LEU A 71 -0.51 14.06 -7.94
N ASP A 72 -1.47 14.76 -7.32
CA ASP A 72 -2.86 14.33 -7.22
C ASP A 72 -3.90 15.45 -7.46
N ASP A 73 -5.16 15.07 -7.45
CA ASP A 73 -6.34 15.95 -7.45
C ASP A 73 -7.31 15.57 -6.31
N GLY A 74 -6.88 15.77 -5.06
CA GLY A 74 -7.71 15.54 -3.87
C GLY A 74 -7.78 14.05 -3.49
N ASN A 75 -8.97 13.45 -3.52
CA ASN A 75 -9.18 12.06 -3.05
C ASN A 75 -8.64 10.97 -4.00
N LYS A 76 -8.10 11.36 -5.16
CA LYS A 76 -7.49 10.46 -6.15
C LYS A 76 -5.98 10.62 -6.10
N LEU A 77 -5.33 9.93 -5.18
CA LEU A 77 -3.90 10.08 -4.95
C LEU A 77 -3.09 9.65 -6.19
N PHE A 78 -2.06 10.44 -6.49
CA PHE A 78 -1.07 10.22 -7.55
C PHE A 78 -1.62 10.18 -9.00
N ASN A 79 -2.89 10.52 -9.23
CA ASN A 79 -3.52 10.43 -10.56
C ASN A 79 -2.90 11.33 -11.64
N LYS A 80 -2.05 12.29 -11.27
CA LYS A 80 -1.32 13.13 -12.23
C LYS A 80 -0.04 12.47 -12.74
N VAL A 81 0.46 11.42 -12.07
CA VAL A 81 1.72 10.75 -12.40
C VAL A 81 1.57 9.25 -12.69
N ILE A 82 0.56 8.58 -12.13
CA ILE A 82 0.25 7.16 -12.42
C ILE A 82 -1.13 6.99 -13.06
N SER A 83 -1.27 5.96 -13.90
CA SER A 83 -2.50 5.71 -14.67
C SER A 83 -3.66 5.17 -13.84
N VAL A 84 -3.36 4.51 -12.70
CA VAL A 84 -4.36 3.99 -11.77
C VAL A 84 -4.22 4.78 -10.48
N ASN A 85 -5.24 5.56 -10.12
CA ASN A 85 -5.19 6.33 -8.89
C ASN A 85 -5.19 5.42 -7.68
N ILE A 86 -4.50 5.85 -6.62
CA ILE A 86 -4.58 5.22 -5.32
C ILE A 86 -5.70 5.92 -4.54
N ALA A 87 -6.59 5.15 -3.90
CA ALA A 87 -7.62 5.71 -3.05
C ALA A 87 -7.01 6.17 -1.73
N ASP A 88 -7.46 7.33 -1.23
CA ASP A 88 -7.04 7.82 0.08
C ASP A 88 -7.61 6.94 1.21
N SER A 89 -6.74 6.43 2.09
CA SER A 89 -7.10 5.53 3.19
C SER A 89 -7.52 6.25 4.47
N GLY A 90 -7.31 7.57 4.57
CA GLY A 90 -7.57 8.38 5.75
C GLY A 90 -6.79 7.88 6.98
N THR A 91 -7.51 7.23 7.88
CA THR A 91 -6.95 6.68 9.13
C THR A 91 -6.58 5.20 9.05
N LYS A 92 -6.90 4.52 7.94
CA LYS A 92 -6.64 3.09 7.73
C LYS A 92 -5.26 2.85 7.10
N ASN A 93 -4.84 1.59 7.08
CA ASN A 93 -3.63 1.16 6.36
C ASN A 93 -3.70 1.59 4.88
N GLY A 94 -2.60 2.14 4.37
CA GLY A 94 -2.51 2.68 3.01
C GLY A 94 -2.04 4.13 2.95
N TRP A 95 -2.20 4.73 1.78
CA TRP A 95 -1.79 6.11 1.50
C TRP A 95 -2.85 7.12 1.92
N HIS A 96 -2.41 8.20 2.53
CA HIS A 96 -3.26 9.33 2.91
C HIS A 96 -2.54 10.65 2.63
N LYS A 97 -3.24 11.62 2.05
CA LYS A 97 -2.71 12.97 1.81
C LYS A 97 -2.80 13.81 3.08
N THR A 98 -1.69 14.40 3.50
CA THR A 98 -1.63 15.27 4.70
C THR A 98 -1.44 16.74 4.38
N GLY A 99 -1.01 17.06 3.16
CA GLY A 99 -0.78 18.44 2.70
C GLY A 99 -0.64 18.49 1.19
N ALA A 100 -0.32 19.66 0.63
CA ALA A 100 -0.30 19.86 -0.83
C ALA A 100 0.65 18.89 -1.56
N THR A 101 1.82 18.66 -0.98
CA THR A 101 2.88 17.77 -1.50
C THR A 101 3.35 16.73 -0.49
N THR A 102 2.61 16.56 0.61
CA THR A 102 2.97 15.62 1.69
C THR A 102 1.92 14.53 1.82
N TYR A 103 2.41 13.31 2.01
CA TYR A 103 1.64 12.09 2.08
C TYR A 103 2.10 11.26 3.26
N THR A 104 1.25 10.33 3.70
CA THR A 104 1.61 9.34 4.70
C THR A 104 1.24 7.97 4.18
N PHE A 105 2.09 6.99 4.45
CA PHE A 105 1.77 5.58 4.31
C PHE A 105 1.66 4.95 5.69
N LYS A 106 0.50 4.38 6.01
CA LYS A 106 0.23 3.75 7.30
C LYS A 106 0.17 2.24 7.18
N LEU A 107 0.80 1.54 8.11
CA LEU A 107 0.70 0.10 8.26
C LEU A 107 0.81 -0.28 9.73
N ASP A 108 -0.23 -0.93 10.26
CA ASP A 108 -0.26 -1.54 11.60
C ASP A 108 0.15 -0.56 12.73
N GLY A 109 -0.32 0.68 12.61
CA GLY A 109 -0.06 1.75 13.58
C GLY A 109 1.26 2.51 13.36
N GLN A 110 2.14 2.03 12.48
CA GLN A 110 3.31 2.77 12.01
C GLN A 110 2.91 3.72 10.88
N THR A 111 3.59 4.87 10.80
CA THR A 111 3.38 5.87 9.76
C THR A 111 4.73 6.23 9.16
N ALA A 112 4.79 6.24 7.83
CA ALA A 112 5.92 6.73 7.05
C ALA A 112 5.49 8.01 6.34
N ASN A 113 6.20 9.12 6.56
CA ASN A 113 5.87 10.41 5.97
C ASN A 113 6.62 10.56 4.64
N PHE A 114 5.94 10.92 3.56
CA PHE A 114 6.53 11.17 2.26
C PHE A 114 6.35 12.63 1.87
N THR A 115 7.40 13.23 1.33
CA THR A 115 7.35 14.59 0.78
C THR A 115 7.76 14.56 -0.68
N TYR A 116 6.95 15.24 -1.49
CA TYR A 116 7.27 15.53 -2.87
C TYR A 116 7.89 16.93 -3.00
N ASP A 117 9.08 17.01 -3.58
CA ASP A 117 9.72 18.27 -3.97
C ASP A 117 9.54 18.52 -5.47
N LYS A 118 8.74 19.54 -5.79
CA LYS A 118 8.47 19.94 -7.18
C LYS A 118 9.63 20.63 -7.89
N THR A 119 10.69 20.98 -7.16
CA THR A 119 11.89 21.61 -7.72
C THR A 119 12.84 20.54 -8.24
N THR A 120 13.01 19.46 -7.47
CA THR A 120 13.95 18.37 -7.76
C THR A 120 13.27 17.14 -8.36
N GLY A 121 11.94 17.03 -8.24
CA GLY A 121 11.18 15.83 -8.61
C GLY A 121 11.30 14.69 -7.60
N GLU A 122 11.92 14.95 -6.44
CA GLU A 122 12.17 13.96 -5.39
C GLU A 122 10.87 13.57 -4.67
N PHE A 123 10.69 12.28 -4.37
CA PHE A 123 9.52 11.76 -3.66
C PHE A 123 9.98 10.73 -2.65
N ASP A 124 10.30 11.18 -1.44
CA ASP A 124 11.08 10.39 -0.51
C ASP A 124 10.51 10.42 0.90
N CYS A 125 10.82 9.37 1.63
CA CYS A 125 10.37 9.18 2.99
C CYS A 125 11.17 10.09 3.92
N GLN A 126 10.48 10.93 4.67
CA GLN A 126 11.07 11.89 5.61
C GLN A 126 10.96 11.29 7.01
N GLY A 127 12.00 10.60 7.47
CA GLY A 127 12.08 10.06 8.84
C GLY A 127 13.03 8.87 8.97
N ASN A 128 13.44 8.58 10.21
CA ASN A 128 14.20 7.36 10.58
C ASN A 128 13.26 6.28 11.15
N ASP A 129 12.01 6.29 10.69
CA ASP A 129 10.96 5.41 11.16
C ASP A 129 11.21 4.02 10.57
N GLY A 130 11.02 2.94 11.34
CA GLY A 130 11.25 1.57 10.84
C GLY A 130 10.47 1.26 9.55
N LEU A 131 9.33 1.93 9.33
CA LEU A 131 8.53 1.80 8.12
C LEU A 131 9.15 2.54 6.91
N CYS A 132 9.82 3.69 7.10
CA CYS A 132 10.53 4.36 6.01
C CYS A 132 11.66 3.46 5.49
N SER A 133 12.51 2.93 6.38
CA SER A 133 13.59 2.02 5.99
C SER A 133 13.10 0.71 5.38
N ALA A 134 11.89 0.27 5.77
CA ALA A 134 11.26 -0.89 5.15
C ALA A 134 10.67 -0.59 3.76
N LEU A 135 10.43 0.67 3.40
CA LEU A 135 9.82 1.09 2.14
C LEU A 135 10.81 1.62 1.10
N GLU A 136 12.00 2.05 1.52
CA GLU A 136 13.17 2.27 0.65
C GLU A 136 13.66 0.95 0.02
#